data_AF-A0A2G6QRV1-F1
#
_entry.id   AF-A0A2G6QRV1-F1
#
_cell.length_a   1.000
_cell.length_b   1.000
_cell.length_c   1.000
_cell.angle_alpha   90.00
_cell.angle_beta   90.00
_cell.angle_gamma   90.00
#
_symmetry.space_group_name_H-M   'P 1'
#
loop_
_entity.id
_entity.type
_entity.pdbx_description
1 polymer ?
#
loop_
_entity_poly.entity_id
_entity_poly.type
_entity_poly.pdbx_seq_one_letter_code
_entity_poly.pdbx_strand_id
1 'polypeptide(L)'
;MTFQPKLVALDIDGTLVDWSGNLPKGVVDAVQRVVAADIPVVLATGRNWYGVEPVFDLLQLPPSWAVVSNGAAVVEYPPLEVHQEHAFDPSEAISEITKLAPDVLIAVEQIGRGWRVSKPFPADELVGTIKVETIPELMSRPVSRVVLRDPACNEDIFGQLAKKLGMIGVSYSVGWSCWIDIAPDG
;
A
#
# COMPACT_ATOMS: atom_id res chain seq x y z
N MET A 1 32.03 -6.57 -22.32
CA MET A 1 31.84 -6.18 -20.91
C MET A 1 30.62 -6.93 -20.40
N THR A 2 30.72 -7.60 -19.25
CA THR A 2 29.57 -8.22 -18.58
C THR A 2 29.03 -7.21 -17.57
N PHE A 3 27.77 -6.81 -17.73
CA PHE A 3 27.08 -5.92 -16.78
C PHE A 3 26.78 -6.67 -15.48
N GLN A 4 26.99 -6.00 -14.34
CA GLN A 4 26.54 -6.46 -13.03
C GLN A 4 25.74 -5.34 -12.36
N PRO A 5 24.49 -5.59 -11.93
CA PRO A 5 23.69 -4.57 -11.27
C PRO A 5 24.27 -4.25 -9.89
N LYS A 6 24.14 -2.99 -9.47
CA LYS A 6 24.52 -2.54 -8.11
C LYS A 6 23.38 -2.65 -7.10
N LEU A 7 22.16 -2.85 -7.58
CA LEU A 7 20.93 -2.99 -6.81
C LEU A 7 19.88 -3.65 -7.70
N VAL A 8 19.01 -4.46 -7.10
CA VAL A 8 17.85 -5.05 -7.77
C VAL A 8 16.59 -4.68 -6.98
N ALA A 9 15.71 -3.89 -7.60
CA ALA A 9 14.40 -3.57 -7.06
C ALA A 9 13.35 -4.52 -7.65
N LEU A 10 12.51 -5.12 -6.80
CA LEU A 10 11.55 -6.14 -7.19
C LEU A 10 10.16 -5.78 -6.67
N ASP A 11 9.19 -5.72 -7.58
CA ASP A 11 7.79 -5.72 -7.20
C ASP A 11 7.37 -7.11 -6.69
N ILE A 12 6.24 -7.16 -5.97
CA ILE A 12 5.69 -8.38 -5.37
C ILE A 12 4.64 -9.01 -6.27
N ASP A 13 3.48 -8.37 -6.42
CA ASP A 13 2.30 -8.97 -7.05
C ASP A 13 2.45 -9.08 -8.57
N GLY A 14 2.36 -10.30 -9.10
CA GLY A 14 2.60 -10.56 -10.52
C GLY A 14 4.07 -10.55 -10.93
N THR A 15 4.99 -10.34 -9.98
CA THR A 15 6.45 -10.33 -10.20
C THR A 15 7.14 -11.42 -9.39
N LEU A 16 7.18 -11.28 -8.06
CA LEU A 16 7.71 -12.30 -7.15
C LEU A 16 6.64 -13.36 -6.84
N VAL A 17 5.43 -12.88 -6.58
CA VAL A 17 4.27 -13.68 -6.21
C VAL A 17 3.39 -13.84 -7.44
N ASP A 18 3.01 -15.08 -7.74
CA ASP A 18 2.14 -15.38 -8.86
C ASP A 18 0.68 -14.97 -8.61
N TRP A 19 -0.17 -15.08 -9.64
CA TRP A 19 -1.60 -14.74 -9.57
C TRP A 19 -2.39 -15.60 -8.57
N SER A 20 -1.81 -16.70 -8.08
CA SER A 20 -2.41 -17.55 -7.05
C SER A 20 -1.90 -17.19 -5.65
N GLY A 21 -1.12 -16.12 -5.50
CA GLY A 21 -0.56 -15.68 -4.23
C GLY A 21 0.65 -16.50 -3.76
N ASN A 22 1.21 -17.35 -4.61
CA ASN A 22 2.35 -18.20 -4.24
C ASN A 22 3.66 -17.55 -4.64
N LEU A 23 4.70 -17.74 -3.82
CA LEU A 23 6.08 -17.39 -4.13
C LEU A 23 6.79 -18.64 -4.70
N PRO A 24 7.01 -18.74 -6.03
CA PRO A 24 7.53 -19.96 -6.62
C PRO A 24 9.00 -20.20 -6.22
N LYS A 25 9.37 -21.46 -5.97
CA LYS A 25 10.75 -21.81 -5.57
C LYS A 25 11.81 -21.29 -6.53
N GLY A 26 11.57 -21.33 -7.84
CA GLY A 26 12.52 -20.83 -8.84
C GLY A 26 12.81 -19.33 -8.71
N VAL A 27 11.82 -18.55 -8.24
CA VAL A 27 11.97 -17.11 -7.96
C VAL A 27 12.81 -16.92 -6.70
N VAL A 28 12.52 -17.67 -5.62
CA VAL A 28 13.31 -17.66 -4.38
C VAL A 28 14.78 -17.95 -4.68
N ASP A 29 15.04 -19.04 -5.43
CA ASP A 29 16.39 -19.44 -5.82
C ASP A 29 17.10 -18.35 -6.65
N ALA A 30 16.36 -17.59 -7.47
CA ALA A 30 16.91 -16.49 -8.26
C ALA A 30 17.28 -15.28 -7.41
N VAL A 31 16.40 -14.87 -6.49
CA VAL A 31 16.67 -13.79 -5.54
C VAL A 31 17.86 -14.14 -4.65
N GLN A 32 17.93 -15.38 -4.17
CA GLN A 32 19.05 -15.85 -3.35
C GLN A 32 20.40 -15.83 -4.08
N ARG A 33 20.43 -16.02 -5.41
CA ARG A 33 21.67 -15.82 -6.20
C ARG A 33 22.10 -14.36 -6.24
N VAL A 34 21.16 -13.41 -6.23
CA VAL A 34 21.47 -11.97 -6.18
C VAL A 34 22.05 -11.60 -4.81
N VAL A 35 21.40 -12.07 -3.74
CA VAL A 35 21.87 -11.89 -2.36
C VAL A 35 23.26 -12.49 -2.17
N ALA A 36 23.50 -13.72 -2.64
CA ALA A 36 24.79 -14.39 -2.56
C ALA A 36 25.92 -13.68 -3.35
N ALA A 37 25.56 -12.82 -4.30
CA ALA A 37 26.49 -11.98 -5.04
C ALA A 37 26.76 -10.61 -4.37
N ASP A 38 26.28 -10.41 -3.13
CA ASP A 38 26.39 -9.16 -2.36
C ASP A 38 25.73 -7.96 -3.06
N ILE A 39 24.66 -8.24 -3.81
CA ILE A 39 23.87 -7.20 -4.50
C ILE A 39 22.61 -6.94 -3.66
N PRO A 40 22.39 -5.69 -3.21
CA PRO A 40 21.18 -5.32 -2.48
C PRO A 40 19.90 -5.63 -3.25
N VAL A 41 18.96 -6.27 -2.57
CA VAL A 41 17.60 -6.52 -3.06
C VAL A 41 16.64 -5.62 -2.27
N VAL A 42 15.87 -4.82 -2.99
CA VAL A 42 14.86 -3.92 -2.43
C VAL A 42 13.48 -4.36 -2.91
N LEU A 43 12.57 -4.63 -1.99
CA LEU A 43 11.17 -4.86 -2.36
C LEU A 43 10.49 -3.51 -2.62
N ALA A 44 9.81 -3.36 -3.75
CA ALA A 44 9.19 -2.09 -4.16
C ALA A 44 7.77 -2.35 -4.66
N THR A 45 6.76 -2.03 -3.85
CA THR A 45 5.40 -2.51 -4.09
C THR A 45 4.29 -1.56 -3.62
N GLY A 46 3.08 -1.82 -4.11
CA GLY A 46 1.85 -1.18 -3.65
C GLY A 46 1.34 -1.66 -2.30
N ARG A 47 1.79 -2.82 -1.82
CA ARG A 47 1.40 -3.37 -0.51
C ARG A 47 1.85 -2.47 0.64
N ASN A 48 1.08 -2.46 1.72
CA ASN A 48 1.54 -1.92 2.99
C ASN A 48 2.64 -2.81 3.60
N TRP A 49 3.30 -2.34 4.66
CA TRP A 49 4.37 -3.10 5.32
C TRP A 49 3.96 -4.54 5.69
N TYR A 50 2.75 -4.74 6.24
CA TYR A 50 2.28 -6.07 6.65
C TYR A 50 2.08 -7.04 5.47
N GLY A 51 1.86 -6.53 4.26
CA GLY A 51 1.85 -7.34 3.05
C GLY A 51 3.24 -7.64 2.49
N VAL A 52 4.27 -6.90 2.92
CA VAL A 52 5.67 -7.04 2.49
C VAL A 52 6.45 -7.96 3.42
N GLU A 53 6.30 -7.81 4.72
CA GLU A 53 7.06 -8.55 5.75
C GLU A 53 7.05 -10.07 5.52
N PRO A 54 5.90 -10.74 5.27
CA PRO A 54 5.90 -12.18 5.01
C PRO A 54 6.70 -12.59 3.76
N VAL A 55 6.69 -11.76 2.71
CA VAL A 55 7.45 -12.03 1.48
C VAL A 55 8.93 -11.81 1.71
N PHE A 56 9.30 -10.76 2.44
CA PHE A 56 10.67 -10.48 2.85
C PHE A 56 11.26 -11.66 3.65
N ASP A 57 10.51 -12.14 4.63
CA ASP A 57 10.91 -13.27 5.49
C ASP A 57 11.02 -14.58 4.70
N LEU A 58 10.05 -14.88 3.83
CA LEU A 58 10.08 -16.08 2.98
C LEU A 58 11.26 -16.07 2.01
N LEU A 59 11.63 -14.89 1.50
CA LEU A 59 12.82 -14.71 0.68
C LEU A 59 14.12 -14.75 1.48
N GLN A 60 14.07 -14.74 2.82
CA GLN A 60 15.24 -14.72 3.70
C GLN A 60 16.22 -13.61 3.34
N LEU A 61 15.71 -12.41 3.08
CA LEU A 61 16.53 -11.27 2.74
C LEU A 61 17.34 -10.81 3.98
N PRO A 62 18.61 -10.38 3.80
CA PRO A 62 19.34 -9.69 4.85
C PRO A 62 18.70 -8.33 5.16
N PRO A 63 19.12 -7.63 6.24
CA PRO A 63 18.67 -6.27 6.50
C PRO A 63 18.77 -5.38 5.26
N SER A 64 17.64 -4.84 4.82
CA SER A 64 17.55 -4.10 3.57
C SER A 64 16.41 -3.10 3.60
N TRP A 65 16.39 -2.27 2.56
CA TRP A 65 15.34 -1.30 2.29
C TRP A 65 14.14 -1.95 1.64
N ALA A 66 12.96 -1.38 1.87
CA ALA A 66 11.75 -1.63 1.13
C ALA A 66 11.02 -0.32 0.82
N VAL A 67 10.47 -0.24 -0.38
CA VAL A 67 9.57 0.82 -0.83
C VAL A 67 8.15 0.26 -0.76
N VAL A 68 7.35 0.82 0.13
CA VAL A 68 6.00 0.31 0.44
C VAL A 68 4.95 1.34 0.07
N SER A 69 3.70 0.88 0.07
CA SER A 69 2.53 1.73 -0.10
C SER A 69 2.59 2.56 -1.39
N ASN A 70 2.99 1.94 -2.51
CA ASN A 70 3.13 2.57 -3.85
C ASN A 70 4.17 3.69 -3.86
N GLY A 71 5.20 3.58 -3.02
CA GLY A 71 6.26 4.61 -2.92
C GLY A 71 5.98 5.69 -1.89
N ALA A 72 4.84 5.65 -1.20
CA ALA A 72 4.53 6.61 -0.15
C ALA A 72 5.46 6.47 1.07
N ALA A 73 6.14 5.33 1.25
CA ALA A 73 7.14 5.20 2.30
C ALA A 73 8.35 4.36 1.90
N VAL A 74 9.49 4.70 2.48
CA VAL A 74 10.73 3.92 2.45
C VAL A 74 11.03 3.47 3.88
N VAL A 75 11.19 2.16 4.05
CA VAL A 75 11.49 1.53 5.34
C VAL A 75 12.75 0.70 5.25
N GLU A 76 13.39 0.47 6.38
CA GLU A 76 14.45 -0.52 6.55
C GLU A 76 13.94 -1.62 7.48
N TYR A 77 14.37 -2.86 7.26
CA TYR A 77 14.01 -4.00 8.10
C TYR A 77 15.06 -5.12 8.01
N PRO A 78 15.42 -5.80 9.12
CA PRO A 78 15.01 -5.59 10.52
C PRO A 78 15.99 -4.72 11.37
N PRO A 79 15.51 -4.00 12.41
CA PRO A 79 14.11 -3.82 12.81
C PRO A 79 13.37 -2.88 11.85
N LEU A 80 12.04 -2.87 11.91
CA LEU A 80 11.25 -1.96 11.09
C LEU A 80 11.50 -0.51 11.48
N GLU A 81 12.12 0.25 10.59
CA GLU A 81 12.36 1.68 10.73
C GLU A 81 11.83 2.43 9.52
N VAL A 82 11.00 3.45 9.75
CA VAL A 82 10.48 4.33 8.70
C VAL A 82 11.47 5.47 8.49
N HIS A 83 12.09 5.53 7.32
CA HIS A 83 13.08 6.55 6.99
C HIS A 83 12.50 7.70 6.18
N GLN A 84 11.51 7.41 5.34
CA GLN A 84 10.83 8.41 4.52
C GLN A 84 9.35 8.09 4.43
N GLU A 85 8.53 9.13 4.55
CA GLU A 85 7.08 9.05 4.35
C GLU A 85 6.61 10.29 3.58
N HIS A 86 5.91 10.08 2.48
CA HIS A 86 5.17 11.10 1.76
C HIS A 86 3.72 11.06 2.23
N ALA A 87 3.33 12.10 2.97
CA ALA A 87 1.97 12.24 3.47
C ALA A 87 1.28 13.46 2.85
N PHE A 88 -0.05 13.42 2.76
CA PHE A 88 -0.90 14.51 2.32
C PHE A 88 -2.00 14.77 3.34
N ASP A 89 -2.59 15.97 3.28
CA ASP A 89 -3.78 16.29 4.07
C ASP A 89 -5.01 15.62 3.43
N PRO A 90 -5.66 14.65 4.10
CA PRO A 90 -6.79 13.94 3.51
C PRO A 90 -8.12 14.68 3.66
N SER A 91 -8.14 15.84 4.31
CA SER A 91 -9.38 16.51 4.75
C SER A 91 -10.32 16.85 3.60
N GLU A 92 -9.81 17.48 2.54
CA GLU A 92 -10.63 17.85 1.39
C GLU A 92 -11.23 16.62 0.69
N ALA A 93 -10.39 15.61 0.43
CA ALA A 93 -10.82 14.36 -0.19
C ALA A 93 -11.91 13.67 0.64
N ILE A 94 -11.65 13.43 1.94
CA ILE A 94 -12.61 12.74 2.83
C ILE A 94 -13.92 13.53 2.95
N SER A 95 -13.87 14.86 2.99
CA SER A 95 -15.06 15.72 3.05
C SER A 95 -15.94 15.55 1.82
N GLU A 96 -15.36 15.55 0.62
CA GLU A 96 -16.11 15.34 -0.62
C GLU A 96 -16.66 13.91 -0.74
N ILE A 97 -15.87 12.90 -0.35
CA ILE A 97 -16.32 11.50 -0.33
C ILE A 97 -17.52 11.34 0.60
N THR A 98 -17.46 11.89 1.82
CA THR A 98 -18.52 11.73 2.82
C THR A 98 -19.83 12.39 2.38
N LYS A 99 -19.77 13.48 1.58
CA LYS A 99 -20.95 14.13 1.00
C LYS A 99 -21.57 13.32 -0.13
N LEU A 100 -20.73 12.74 -1.01
CA LEU A 100 -21.19 12.03 -2.21
C LEU A 100 -21.61 10.59 -1.91
N ALA A 101 -20.93 9.94 -0.96
CA ALA A 101 -21.06 8.52 -0.66
C ALA A 101 -20.95 8.25 0.86
N PRO A 102 -21.99 8.58 1.66
CA PRO A 102 -21.96 8.48 3.12
C PRO A 102 -21.83 7.05 3.66
N ASP A 103 -22.14 6.05 2.82
CA ASP A 103 -22.09 4.63 3.19
C ASP A 103 -20.74 3.98 2.86
N VAL A 104 -19.86 4.65 2.12
CA VAL A 104 -18.50 4.18 1.82
C VAL A 104 -17.68 4.08 3.10
N LEU A 105 -16.93 2.98 3.21
CA LEU A 105 -15.95 2.76 4.25
C LEU A 105 -14.66 3.48 3.86
N ILE A 106 -14.08 4.21 4.81
CA ILE A 106 -12.86 4.98 4.61
C ILE A 106 -11.81 4.42 5.57
N ALA A 107 -10.64 4.09 5.03
CA ALA A 107 -9.47 3.73 5.82
C ALA A 107 -8.32 4.67 5.49
N VAL A 108 -7.48 4.96 6.47
CA VAL A 108 -6.23 5.70 6.27
C VAL A 108 -5.07 4.91 6.85
N GLU A 109 -4.00 4.81 6.09
CA GLU A 109 -2.87 3.97 6.45
C GLU A 109 -2.02 4.60 7.56
N GLN A 110 -1.44 3.75 8.39
CA GLN A 110 -0.35 4.09 9.31
C GLN A 110 0.81 3.14 9.05
N ILE A 111 1.88 3.66 8.44
CA ILE A 111 3.06 2.87 8.07
C ILE A 111 3.60 2.12 9.29
N GLY A 112 3.77 0.80 9.13
CA GLY A 112 4.26 -0.10 10.18
C GLY A 112 3.32 -0.35 11.37
N ARG A 113 2.07 0.12 11.33
CA ARG A 113 1.09 -0.07 12.42
C ARG A 113 -0.23 -0.68 11.97
N GLY A 114 -0.77 -0.24 10.83
CA GLY A 114 -2.02 -0.75 10.28
C GLY A 114 -2.89 0.38 9.76
N TRP A 115 -4.15 0.43 10.19
CA TRP A 115 -5.18 1.28 9.60
C TRP A 115 -6.04 1.97 10.65
N ARG A 116 -6.42 3.22 10.36
CA ARG A 116 -7.51 3.91 11.06
C ARG A 116 -8.71 3.96 10.13
N VAL A 117 -9.88 3.52 10.60
CA VAL A 117 -11.05 3.27 9.74
C VAL A 117 -12.29 3.99 10.25
N SER A 118 -13.17 4.43 9.35
CA SER A 118 -14.42 5.12 9.73
C SER A 118 -15.45 4.18 10.35
N LYS A 119 -15.44 2.91 9.91
CA LYS A 119 -16.30 1.81 10.36
C LYS A 119 -15.52 0.49 10.18
N PRO A 120 -15.94 -0.61 10.82
CA PRO A 120 -15.33 -1.93 10.58
C PRO A 120 -15.36 -2.30 9.09
N PHE A 121 -14.20 -2.68 8.55
CA PHE A 121 -14.08 -3.24 7.21
C PHE A 121 -14.50 -4.72 7.20
N PRO A 122 -14.90 -5.27 6.04
CA PRO A 122 -15.08 -6.71 5.90
C PRO A 122 -13.81 -7.48 6.34
N ALA A 123 -14.02 -8.69 6.86
CA ALA A 123 -12.93 -9.52 7.34
C ALA A 123 -11.86 -9.74 6.25
N ASP A 124 -10.60 -9.74 6.66
CA ASP A 124 -9.43 -10.03 5.83
C ASP A 124 -9.16 -9.04 4.67
N GLU A 125 -9.90 -7.93 4.56
CA GLU A 125 -9.65 -6.90 3.54
C GLU A 125 -8.52 -5.92 3.93
N LEU A 126 -8.25 -5.75 5.22
CA LEU A 126 -7.17 -4.90 5.74
C LEU A 126 -6.24 -5.70 6.65
N VAL A 127 -4.93 -5.52 6.46
CA VAL A 127 -3.90 -6.19 7.25
C VAL A 127 -3.20 -5.19 8.19
N GLY A 128 -2.99 -5.60 9.44
CA GLY A 128 -2.35 -4.81 10.50
C GLY A 128 -3.30 -4.48 11.65
N THR A 129 -2.90 -3.57 12.54
CA THR A 129 -3.78 -3.10 13.63
C THR A 129 -4.87 -2.19 13.08
N ILE A 130 -6.14 -2.56 13.28
CA ILE A 130 -7.29 -1.76 12.83
C ILE A 130 -7.85 -0.97 14.02
N LYS A 131 -7.95 0.35 13.86
CA LYS A 131 -8.55 1.25 14.86
C LYS A 131 -9.72 2.01 14.25
N VAL A 132 -10.91 1.90 14.82
CA VAL A 132 -12.07 2.69 14.39
C VAL A 132 -11.96 4.12 14.95
N GLU A 133 -12.12 5.12 14.09
CA GLU A 133 -12.11 6.55 14.42
C GLU A 133 -13.25 7.28 13.69
N THR A 134 -13.65 8.43 14.22
CA THR A 134 -14.63 9.31 13.58
C THR A 134 -14.05 10.00 12.35
N ILE A 135 -14.90 10.47 11.42
CA ILE A 135 -14.46 11.19 10.23
C ILE A 135 -13.55 12.40 10.58
N PRO A 136 -13.87 13.26 11.56
CA PRO A 136 -12.97 14.34 11.97
C PRO A 136 -11.60 13.85 12.45
N GLU A 137 -11.52 12.70 13.12
CA GLU A 137 -10.25 12.11 13.57
C GLU A 137 -9.44 11.52 12.41
N LEU A 138 -10.09 10.96 11.39
CA LEU A 138 -9.40 10.51 10.17
C LEU A 138 -8.78 11.71 9.42
N MET A 139 -9.50 12.83 9.37
CA MET A 139 -9.06 14.08 8.74
C MET A 139 -8.04 14.87 9.57
N SER A 140 -7.81 14.51 10.83
CA SER A 140 -7.11 15.39 11.79
C SER A 140 -5.60 15.48 11.58
N ARG A 141 -5.02 14.69 10.68
CA ARG A 141 -3.58 14.56 10.50
C ARG A 141 -3.25 14.05 9.09
N PRO A 142 -2.08 14.43 8.55
CA PRO A 142 -1.61 13.89 7.27
C PRO A 142 -1.49 12.37 7.26
N VAL A 143 -1.69 11.77 6.10
CA VAL A 143 -1.62 10.32 5.89
C VAL A 143 -0.95 10.02 4.56
N SER A 144 -0.30 8.86 4.46
CA SER A 144 0.37 8.41 3.24
C SER A 144 -0.58 7.72 2.25
N ARG A 145 -1.74 7.25 2.72
CA ARG A 145 -2.78 6.64 1.87
C ARG A 145 -4.16 6.75 2.49
N VAL A 146 -5.16 6.98 1.65
CA VAL A 146 -6.58 6.82 1.96
C VAL A 146 -7.15 5.71 1.06
N VAL A 147 -7.96 4.83 1.63
CA VAL A 147 -8.64 3.74 0.95
C VAL A 147 -10.13 3.93 1.06
N LEU A 148 -10.84 3.76 -0.04
CA LEU A 148 -12.30 3.73 -0.10
C LEU A 148 -12.78 2.34 -0.47
N ARG A 149 -13.78 1.86 0.27
CA ARG A 149 -14.43 0.58 0.02
C ARG A 149 -15.92 0.75 0.07
N ASP A 150 -16.61 0.37 -1.01
CA ASP A 150 -18.08 0.32 -1.04
C ASP A 150 -18.57 -1.12 -1.05
N PRO A 151 -19.09 -1.63 0.07
CA PRO A 151 -19.66 -2.98 0.14
C PRO A 151 -20.81 -3.21 -0.86
N ALA A 152 -21.54 -2.16 -1.25
CA ALA A 152 -22.66 -2.26 -2.17
C ALA A 152 -22.25 -2.21 -3.66
N CYS A 153 -20.99 -1.86 -3.94
CA CYS A 153 -20.44 -1.83 -5.30
C CYS A 153 -21.26 -0.99 -6.30
N ASN A 154 -21.60 0.23 -5.92
CA ASN A 154 -22.35 1.12 -6.81
C ASN A 154 -21.41 1.80 -7.83
N GLU A 155 -21.35 1.27 -9.04
CA GLU A 155 -20.45 1.75 -10.12
C GLU A 155 -20.60 3.25 -10.45
N ASP A 156 -21.82 3.80 -10.37
CA ASP A 156 -22.07 5.22 -10.66
C ASP A 156 -21.40 6.13 -9.60
N ILE A 157 -21.44 5.72 -8.34
CA ILE A 157 -20.78 6.42 -7.24
C ILE A 157 -19.25 6.39 -7.44
N PHE A 158 -18.68 5.26 -7.87
CA PHE A 158 -17.23 5.15 -8.13
C PHE A 158 -16.78 6.05 -9.26
N GLY A 159 -17.53 6.11 -10.36
CA GLY A 159 -17.21 7.00 -11.49
C GLY A 159 -17.23 8.47 -11.08
N GLN A 160 -18.20 8.87 -10.27
CA GLN A 160 -18.31 10.24 -9.76
C GLN A 160 -17.18 10.56 -8.76
N LEU A 161 -16.85 9.64 -7.86
CA LEU A 161 -15.73 9.77 -6.93
C LEU A 161 -14.40 9.90 -7.66
N ALA A 162 -14.11 9.01 -8.61
CA ALA A 162 -12.87 9.05 -9.40
C ALA A 162 -12.70 10.39 -10.14
N LYS A 163 -13.77 10.90 -10.76
CA LYS A 163 -13.74 12.21 -11.43
C LYS A 163 -13.49 13.37 -10.47
N LYS A 164 -14.08 13.33 -9.27
CA LYS A 164 -13.90 14.34 -8.23
C LYS A 164 -12.48 14.30 -7.64
N LEU A 165 -11.97 13.12 -7.34
CA LEU A 165 -10.63 12.92 -6.77
C LEU A 165 -9.52 13.34 -7.74
N GLY A 166 -9.69 13.07 -9.04
CA GLY A 166 -8.75 13.55 -10.07
C GLY A 166 -8.64 15.07 -10.17
N MET A 167 -9.56 15.83 -9.56
CA MET A 167 -9.47 17.29 -9.47
C MET A 167 -8.73 17.79 -8.23
N ILE A 168 -8.47 16.92 -7.24
CA ILE A 168 -7.86 17.25 -5.94
C ILE A 168 -6.34 17.08 -5.96
N GLY A 169 -5.75 16.61 -7.07
CA GLY A 169 -4.29 16.44 -7.20
C GLY A 169 -3.77 15.26 -6.36
N VAL A 170 -4.49 14.14 -6.45
CA VAL A 170 -4.13 12.87 -5.83
C VAL A 170 -4.18 11.76 -6.86
N SER A 171 -3.27 10.80 -6.76
CA SER A 171 -3.28 9.62 -7.60
C SER A 171 -4.30 8.60 -7.09
N TYR A 172 -4.97 7.88 -8.01
CA TYR A 172 -5.90 6.83 -7.65
C TYR A 172 -5.81 5.58 -8.54
N SER A 173 -6.15 4.43 -7.97
CA SER A 173 -6.30 3.15 -8.66
C SER A 173 -7.64 2.52 -8.30
N VAL A 174 -8.32 1.90 -9.28
CA VAL A 174 -9.58 1.17 -9.05
C VAL A 174 -9.29 -0.33 -9.07
N GLY A 175 -9.52 -0.99 -7.94
CA GLY A 175 -9.42 -2.45 -7.82
C GLY A 175 -10.68 -3.18 -8.31
N TRP A 176 -10.60 -4.51 -8.44
CA TRP A 176 -11.70 -5.38 -8.88
C TRP A 176 -12.89 -5.45 -7.90
N SER A 177 -12.76 -4.90 -6.69
CA SER A 177 -13.67 -5.09 -5.54
C SER A 177 -14.33 -3.81 -5.02
N CYS A 178 -14.54 -2.81 -5.89
CA CYS A 178 -15.12 -1.51 -5.48
C CYS A 178 -14.24 -0.85 -4.41
N TRP A 179 -12.98 -0.73 -4.81
CA TRP A 179 -11.86 -0.26 -4.01
C TRP A 179 -11.18 0.90 -4.75
N ILE A 180 -10.93 2.00 -4.04
CA ILE A 180 -10.11 3.11 -4.54
C ILE A 180 -8.99 3.35 -3.55
N ASP A 181 -7.74 3.28 -4.01
CA ASP A 181 -6.60 3.85 -3.30
C ASP A 181 -6.45 5.32 -3.68
N ILE A 182 -6.14 6.17 -2.70
CA ILE A 182 -5.76 7.57 -2.88
C ILE A 182 -4.40 7.75 -2.23
N ALA A 183 -3.44 8.25 -2.99
CA ALA A 183 -2.07 8.47 -2.55
C ALA A 183 -1.59 9.86 -2.99
N PRO A 184 -0.55 10.43 -2.34
CA PRO A 184 0.04 11.68 -2.79
C PRO A 184 0.54 11.55 -4.23
N ASP A 185 0.57 12.67 -4.96
CA ASP A 185 1.23 12.74 -6.26
C ASP A 185 2.73 12.45 -6.10
N GLY A 186 3.25 11.58 -6.98
CA GLY A 186 4.67 11.20 -7.03
C GLY A 186 5.54 12.16 -7.83
#